data_AF-A0A534U5I6-F1
#
_entry.id   AF-A0A534U5I6-F1
#
_cell.length_a   1.000
_cell.length_b   1.000
_cell.length_c   1.000
_cell.angle_alpha   90.00
_cell.angle_beta   90.00
_cell.angle_gamma   90.00
#
_symmetry.space_group_name_H-M   'P 1'
#
loop_
_entity.id
_entity.type
_entity.pdbx_description
1 polymer ?
#
loop_
_entity_poly.entity_id
_entity_poly.type
_entity_poly.pdbx_seq_one_letter_code
_entity_poly.pdbx_strand_id
1 'polypeptide(L)'
;VNTFDATLAANGISFRQGTLSALRGLLRLLDAVPFTGVGASGINFFDDPSVSLSAANERDIILVKSLQQALDLLGSSGFTDAYALSQNVDDYLWGKVHYVIFQSFVDGALNATHIPGGGAFSIPPQPAPFPPGYPTDGGRFTVDVANFGLRPTTETGLSFGSGPNRRSVVEMGPSGPVRAKNVIPGGEDGVVGHPHYGDQINDWLADQTHDTLLATADVVNDAQSRTNFPTLRCTDTGVGRCIPGKGNRTTECTSEFFVNAPVDALAIRMATLTIADGSAADFDGAANGSCVVQLMVCINNNDPRLTDAGGAQCQSPDVATYQLKRPLPDVGRAEDKVNAAAILATLSSLGSSSADGSHTSTLTFTPAVTAQDSCVDTYVVIPIHNGHPTRKFFKSIVTQTNGGRDADSLRIICTP
;
A
#
# COMPACT_ATOMS: atom_id res chain seq x y z
N VAL A 1 20.92 26.48 25.75
CA VAL A 1 22.35 26.78 25.43
C VAL A 1 23.19 26.87 26.70
N ASN A 2 22.66 27.41 27.81
CA ASN A 2 23.39 27.66 29.06
C ASN A 2 23.91 26.45 29.85
N THR A 3 23.50 25.23 29.50
CA THR A 3 23.95 24.01 30.18
C THR A 3 24.93 23.26 29.28
N PHE A 4 24.45 22.24 28.54
CA PHE A 4 25.27 21.34 27.72
C PHE A 4 26.14 22.06 26.71
N ASP A 5 25.56 22.89 25.84
CA ASP A 5 26.32 23.51 24.76
C ASP A 5 27.42 24.44 25.31
N ALA A 6 27.09 25.27 26.30
CA ALA A 6 28.06 26.17 26.94
C ALA A 6 29.15 25.40 27.70
N THR A 7 28.77 24.39 28.49
CA THR A 7 29.70 23.58 29.29
C THR A 7 30.65 22.78 28.41
N LEU A 8 30.12 22.12 27.37
CA LEU A 8 30.94 21.36 26.43
C LEU A 8 31.92 22.27 25.69
N ALA A 9 31.46 23.43 25.21
CA ALA A 9 32.32 24.41 24.56
C ALA A 9 33.43 24.92 25.50
N ALA A 10 33.10 25.23 26.75
CA ALA A 10 34.08 25.65 27.77
C ALA A 10 35.13 24.57 28.08
N ASN A 11 34.79 23.29 27.88
CA ASN A 11 35.69 22.15 28.03
C ASN A 11 36.34 21.71 26.70
N GLY A 12 36.32 22.56 25.67
CA GLY A 12 36.99 22.31 24.39
C GLY A 12 36.28 21.29 23.48
N ILE A 13 35.03 20.93 23.78
CA ILE A 13 34.24 19.99 23.00
C ILE A 13 33.33 20.79 22.05
N SER A 14 33.69 20.81 20.76
CA SER A 14 32.92 21.48 19.70
C SER A 14 31.78 20.63 19.13
N PHE A 15 31.72 19.34 19.49
CA PHE A 15 30.67 18.44 19.03
C PHE A 15 29.32 18.79 19.65
N ARG A 16 28.33 19.07 18.79
CA ARG A 16 26.96 19.33 19.22
C ARG A 16 26.16 18.04 19.21
N GLN A 17 25.71 17.59 20.37
CA GLN A 17 24.86 16.40 20.45
C GLN A 17 23.54 16.61 19.72
N GLY A 18 23.08 15.54 19.06
CA GLY A 18 21.75 15.47 18.46
C GLY A 18 20.65 15.76 19.48
N THR A 19 19.51 16.24 18.98
CA THR A 19 18.39 16.78 19.77
C THR A 19 17.87 15.82 20.85
N LEU A 20 17.74 14.52 20.55
CA LEU A 20 17.28 13.53 21.54
C LEU A 20 18.30 13.29 22.66
N SER A 21 19.59 13.18 22.31
CA SER A 21 20.66 12.91 23.28
C SER A 21 20.83 14.08 24.25
N ALA A 22 20.79 15.32 23.74
CA ALA A 22 20.88 16.52 24.58
C ALA A 22 19.74 16.60 25.60
N LEU A 23 18.51 16.31 25.19
CA LEU A 23 17.35 16.36 26.10
C LEU A 23 17.35 15.23 27.13
N ARG A 24 17.70 14.00 26.71
CA ARG A 24 17.86 12.88 27.64
C ARG A 24 18.95 13.16 28.68
N GLY A 25 20.07 13.75 28.25
CA GLY A 25 21.13 14.19 29.14
C GLY A 25 20.64 15.23 30.15
N LEU A 26 19.88 16.24 29.68
CA LEU A 26 19.31 17.27 30.54
C LEU A 26 18.33 16.70 31.57
N LEU A 27 17.38 15.87 31.14
CA LEU A 27 16.45 15.20 32.04
C LEU A 27 17.19 14.34 33.06
N ARG A 28 18.18 13.55 32.62
CA ARG A 28 18.95 12.69 33.51
C ARG A 28 19.68 13.46 34.62
N LEU A 29 20.19 14.65 34.31
CA LEU A 29 20.83 15.52 35.31
C LEU A 29 19.81 16.13 36.27
N LEU A 30 18.66 16.57 35.76
CA LEU A 30 17.58 17.17 36.56
C LEU A 30 16.91 16.15 37.49
N ASP A 31 16.80 14.89 37.05
CA ASP A 31 16.20 13.78 37.81
C ASP A 31 17.12 13.18 38.88
N ALA A 32 18.38 13.62 38.96
CA ALA A 32 19.33 13.10 39.94
C ALA A 32 18.91 13.48 41.38
N VAL A 33 18.92 12.49 42.29
CA VAL A 33 18.62 12.69 43.71
C VAL A 33 19.78 12.16 44.57
N PRO A 34 20.47 13.02 45.34
CA PRO A 34 20.35 14.48 45.35
C PRO A 34 20.80 15.11 44.02
N PHE A 35 20.25 16.29 43.69
CA PHE A 35 20.70 17.03 42.51
C PHE A 35 22.12 17.57 42.73
N THR A 36 23.04 17.26 41.81
CA THR A 36 24.42 17.73 41.86
C THR A 36 24.82 18.59 40.66
N GLY A 37 24.06 18.57 39.56
CA GLY A 37 24.44 19.16 38.27
C GLY A 37 25.60 18.44 37.55
N VAL A 38 26.24 17.48 38.21
CA VAL A 38 27.44 16.78 37.72
C VAL A 38 27.05 15.52 36.94
N GLY A 39 27.48 15.46 35.69
CA GLY A 39 27.30 14.28 34.84
C GLY A 39 28.24 13.14 35.21
N ALA A 40 28.00 11.96 34.65
CA ALA A 40 28.87 10.78 34.86
C ALA A 40 30.34 11.00 34.45
N SER A 41 30.61 12.00 33.61
CA SER A 41 31.95 12.45 33.25
C SER A 41 32.69 13.21 34.35
N GLY A 42 32.03 13.54 35.47
CA GLY A 42 32.56 14.42 36.51
C GLY A 42 32.45 15.92 36.20
N ILE A 43 31.90 16.29 35.02
CA ILE A 43 31.70 17.69 34.63
C ILE A 43 30.40 18.21 35.21
N ASN A 44 30.42 19.40 35.81
CA ASN A 44 29.21 20.12 36.23
C ASN A 44 28.59 20.85 35.03
N PHE A 45 27.35 20.49 34.68
CA PHE A 45 26.59 21.05 33.55
C PHE A 45 25.61 22.16 33.98
N PHE A 46 25.54 22.44 35.28
CA PHE A 46 24.76 23.51 35.87
C PHE A 46 25.63 24.44 36.74
N ASP A 47 26.89 24.61 36.35
CA ASP A 47 27.82 25.53 37.00
C ASP A 47 27.67 26.94 36.42
N ASP A 48 27.62 27.93 37.30
CA ASP A 48 27.71 29.34 36.94
C ASP A 48 28.83 29.98 37.75
N PRO A 49 30.05 30.13 37.17
CA PRO A 49 31.23 30.55 37.92
C PRO A 49 31.15 32.01 38.39
N SER A 50 30.13 32.77 37.98
CA SER A 50 29.89 34.13 38.46
C SER A 50 29.22 34.19 39.83
N VAL A 51 28.71 33.05 40.32
CA VAL A 51 28.08 32.91 41.64
C VAL A 51 28.72 31.74 42.41
N SER A 52 28.46 31.68 43.71
CA SER A 52 28.90 30.56 44.56
C SER A 52 27.72 30.15 45.43
N LEU A 53 26.92 29.20 44.97
CA LEU A 53 25.68 28.79 45.63
C LEU A 53 25.63 27.26 45.81
N SER A 54 24.55 26.75 46.40
CA SER A 54 24.28 25.31 46.39
C SER A 54 23.90 24.88 44.97
N ALA A 55 24.16 23.61 44.61
CA ALA A 55 23.82 23.07 43.29
C ALA A 55 22.36 23.32 42.89
N ALA A 56 21.42 23.20 43.83
CA ALA A 56 20.00 23.48 43.58
C ALA A 56 19.75 24.97 43.23
N ASN A 57 20.43 25.90 43.91
CA ASN A 57 20.27 27.33 43.65
C ASN A 57 20.94 27.74 42.32
N GLU A 58 22.09 27.17 41.97
CA GLU A 58 22.74 27.43 40.67
C GLU A 58 21.89 26.92 39.51
N ARG A 59 21.31 25.71 39.64
CA ARG A 59 20.32 25.18 38.69
C ARG A 59 19.20 26.20 38.45
N ASP A 60 18.61 26.73 39.52
CA ASP A 60 17.48 27.64 39.42
C ASP A 60 17.86 28.96 38.72
N ILE A 61 19.04 29.51 39.01
CA ILE A 61 19.57 30.69 38.29
C ILE A 61 19.77 30.39 36.81
N ILE A 62 20.35 29.24 36.46
CA ILE A 62 20.57 28.85 35.07
C ILE A 62 19.25 28.64 34.33
N LEU A 63 18.22 28.10 34.99
CA LEU A 63 16.87 27.98 34.42
C LEU A 63 16.27 29.36 34.12
N VAL A 64 16.37 30.32 35.06
CA VAL A 64 15.91 31.70 34.84
C VAL A 64 16.68 32.39 33.71
N LYS A 65 18.02 32.26 33.66
CA LYS A 65 18.85 32.77 32.56
C LYS A 65 18.45 32.16 31.21
N SER A 66 18.09 30.87 31.21
CA SER A 66 17.63 30.18 30.00
C SER A 66 16.27 30.66 29.53
N LEU A 67 15.35 30.97 30.45
CA LEU A 67 14.07 31.58 30.11
C LEU A 67 14.25 32.99 29.53
N GLN A 68 15.09 33.83 30.16
CA GLN A 68 15.37 35.18 29.65
C GLN A 68 15.92 35.13 28.22
N GLN A 69 16.94 34.29 27.97
CA GLN A 69 17.51 34.14 26.63
C GLN A 69 16.50 33.60 25.61
N ALA A 70 15.57 32.74 26.02
CA ALA A 70 14.51 32.26 25.13
C ALA A 70 13.56 33.40 24.73
N LEU A 71 13.16 34.24 25.69
CA LEU A 71 12.32 35.42 25.41
C LEU A 71 13.06 36.43 24.53
N ASP A 72 14.34 36.71 24.81
CA ASP A 72 15.18 37.59 24.00
C ASP A 72 15.30 37.07 22.55
N LEU A 73 15.41 35.74 22.38
CA LEU A 73 15.47 35.10 21.07
C LEU A 73 14.12 35.23 20.32
N LEU A 74 12.99 34.99 20.98
CA LEU A 74 11.67 35.10 20.37
C LEU A 74 11.34 36.55 19.97
N GLY A 75 11.86 37.54 20.70
CA GLY A 75 11.76 38.96 20.34
C GLY A 75 12.86 39.46 19.38
N SER A 76 13.73 38.58 18.87
CA SER A 76 14.86 38.95 18.01
C SER A 76 14.50 38.95 16.52
N SER A 77 15.44 39.42 15.68
CA SER A 77 15.25 39.50 14.23
C SER A 77 15.00 38.14 13.55
N GLY A 78 15.42 37.02 14.17
CA GLY A 78 15.18 35.68 13.63
C GLY A 78 13.72 35.22 13.70
N PHE A 79 12.87 35.95 14.43
CA PHE A 79 11.45 35.67 14.62
C PHE A 79 10.56 36.83 14.16
N THR A 80 11.08 37.69 13.27
CA THR A 80 10.39 38.92 12.84
C THR A 80 9.11 38.62 12.10
N ASP A 81 9.08 37.62 11.21
CA ASP A 81 7.90 37.32 10.42
C ASP A 81 6.79 36.74 11.31
N ALA A 82 7.18 35.99 12.35
CA ALA A 82 6.25 35.44 13.33
C ALA A 82 5.69 36.50 14.30
N TYR A 83 6.59 37.26 14.92
CA TYR A 83 6.27 38.03 16.13
C TYR A 83 6.51 39.53 15.99
N ALA A 84 6.99 40.00 14.84
CA ALA A 84 7.22 41.42 14.57
C ALA A 84 8.09 42.12 15.65
N LEU A 85 9.12 41.42 16.13
CA LEU A 85 10.00 41.85 17.23
C LEU A 85 9.26 42.10 18.56
N SER A 86 8.07 41.51 18.74
CA SER A 86 7.30 41.70 19.96
C SER A 86 8.02 41.14 21.17
N GLN A 87 7.93 41.88 22.27
CA GLN A 87 8.37 41.48 23.61
C GLN A 87 7.18 41.08 24.50
N ASN A 88 5.96 41.09 23.96
CA ASN A 88 4.77 40.65 24.66
C ASN A 88 4.56 39.15 24.45
N VAL A 89 4.51 38.40 25.55
CA VAL A 89 4.35 36.94 25.53
C VAL A 89 3.01 36.53 24.90
N ASP A 90 1.98 37.38 24.99
CA ASP A 90 0.66 37.10 24.39
C ASP A 90 0.70 37.05 22.85
N ASP A 91 1.74 37.59 22.21
CA ASP A 91 1.88 37.56 20.74
C ASP A 91 2.50 36.23 20.23
N TYR A 92 3.04 35.41 21.13
CA TYR A 92 3.79 34.19 20.84
C TYR A 92 2.88 32.97 20.64
N LEU A 93 2.07 33.03 19.58
CA LEU A 93 1.23 31.90 19.17
C LEU A 93 2.06 30.78 18.52
N TRP A 94 1.82 29.54 18.95
CA TRP A 94 2.56 28.36 18.48
C TRP A 94 2.42 28.13 16.97
N GLY A 95 1.19 28.19 16.44
CA GLY A 95 0.92 27.97 15.02
C GLY A 95 1.57 28.96 14.06
N LYS A 96 2.14 30.08 14.55
CA LYS A 96 2.93 31.01 13.73
C LYS A 96 4.32 30.46 13.40
N VAL A 97 4.88 29.63 14.27
CA VAL A 97 6.24 29.08 14.12
C VAL A 97 6.25 27.56 13.97
N HIS A 98 5.13 26.92 14.31
CA HIS A 98 4.93 25.49 14.18
C HIS A 98 3.88 25.19 13.12
N TYR A 99 4.37 24.74 11.99
CA TYR A 99 3.59 24.47 10.80
C TYR A 99 4.25 23.36 9.99
N VAL A 100 3.48 22.78 9.08
CA VAL A 100 3.94 21.74 8.13
C VAL A 100 3.77 22.20 6.69
N ILE A 101 4.76 21.84 5.88
CA ILE A 101 4.68 21.86 4.42
C ILE A 101 4.91 20.43 3.96
N PHE A 102 3.93 19.82 3.32
CA PHE A 102 4.08 18.54 2.66
C PHE A 102 4.76 18.78 1.32
N GLN A 103 6.08 18.80 1.35
CA GLN A 103 6.91 19.11 0.19
C GLN A 103 6.89 17.98 -0.82
N SER A 104 6.67 18.32 -2.10
CA SER A 104 6.81 17.34 -3.18
C SER A 104 8.25 17.24 -3.64
N PHE A 105 8.68 16.01 -3.90
CA PHE A 105 9.99 15.74 -4.50
C PHE A 105 10.10 16.28 -5.93
N VAL A 106 8.97 16.45 -6.63
CA VAL A 106 8.92 16.98 -8.01
C VAL A 106 9.35 18.45 -8.03
N ASP A 107 9.00 19.21 -6.99
CA ASP A 107 9.43 20.61 -6.83
C ASP A 107 10.94 20.72 -6.57
N GLY A 108 11.57 19.68 -6.01
CA GLY A 108 13.02 19.61 -5.80
C GLY A 108 13.59 20.84 -5.09
N ALA A 109 14.60 21.47 -5.71
CA ALA A 109 15.23 22.69 -5.18
C ALA A 109 14.28 23.91 -5.16
N LEU A 110 13.19 23.88 -5.95
CA LEU A 110 12.25 25.01 -6.03
C LEU A 110 11.44 25.18 -4.74
N ASN A 111 11.30 24.12 -3.93
CA ASN A 111 10.62 24.13 -2.63
C ASN A 111 11.10 25.25 -1.69
N ALA A 112 12.37 25.68 -1.80
CA ALA A 112 12.96 26.66 -0.91
C ALA A 112 13.00 28.09 -1.48
N THR A 113 12.63 28.28 -2.74
CA THR A 113 12.96 29.51 -3.49
C THR A 113 11.86 30.56 -3.50
N HIS A 114 10.65 30.24 -3.01
CA HIS A 114 9.47 31.12 -3.01
C HIS A 114 9.18 31.78 -4.38
N ILE A 115 9.64 31.18 -5.48
CA ILE A 115 9.43 31.69 -6.85
C ILE A 115 8.06 31.23 -7.38
N PRO A 116 7.42 31.99 -8.30
CA PRO A 116 6.20 31.55 -8.96
C PRO A 116 6.37 30.18 -9.65
N GLY A 117 5.56 29.20 -9.25
CA GLY A 117 5.60 27.82 -9.74
C GLY A 117 6.49 26.86 -8.95
N GLY A 118 7.30 27.34 -8.00
CA GLY A 118 8.04 26.49 -7.07
C GLY A 118 7.15 26.07 -5.90
N GLY A 119 7.08 24.77 -5.60
CA GLY A 119 6.18 24.24 -4.58
C GLY A 119 4.74 24.09 -5.07
N ALA A 120 4.50 24.10 -6.39
CA ALA A 120 3.17 23.94 -6.97
C ALA A 120 2.58 22.54 -6.73
N PHE A 121 3.44 21.56 -6.45
CA PHE A 121 3.07 20.19 -6.09
C PHE A 121 3.14 19.96 -4.57
N SER A 122 3.34 20.99 -3.76
CA SER A 122 3.37 20.88 -2.31
C SER A 122 2.01 21.23 -1.71
N ILE A 123 1.76 20.75 -0.48
CA ILE A 123 0.53 21.05 0.28
C ILE A 123 0.95 21.79 1.58
N PRO A 124 0.62 23.08 1.76
CA PRO A 124 -0.01 23.96 0.77
C PRO A 124 0.96 24.33 -0.36
N PRO A 125 0.44 24.77 -1.53
CA PRO A 125 1.28 25.27 -2.61
C PRO A 125 2.13 26.46 -2.16
N GLN A 126 3.36 26.56 -2.69
CA GLN A 126 4.28 27.65 -2.37
C GLN A 126 4.39 28.69 -3.50
N PRO A 127 4.75 29.95 -3.17
CA PRO A 127 4.88 30.51 -1.82
C PRO A 127 3.51 30.71 -1.14
N ALA A 128 3.37 30.27 0.10
CA ALA A 128 2.22 30.61 0.94
C ALA A 128 2.49 31.90 1.75
N PRO A 129 1.46 32.66 2.15
CA PRO A 129 1.60 33.72 3.16
C PRO A 129 2.22 33.17 4.44
N PHE A 130 2.76 34.04 5.30
CA PHE A 130 3.27 33.59 6.60
C PHE A 130 2.13 33.14 7.55
N PRO A 131 2.25 32.01 8.27
CA PRO A 131 3.35 31.05 8.19
C PRO A 131 3.31 30.26 6.87
N PRO A 132 4.47 29.90 6.28
CA PRO A 132 4.54 29.36 4.93
C PRO A 132 3.96 27.94 4.78
N GLY A 133 3.35 27.39 5.82
CA GLY A 133 2.67 26.09 5.80
C GLY A 133 1.39 26.13 6.62
N TYR A 134 0.75 24.97 6.79
CA TYR A 134 -0.43 24.88 7.64
C TYR A 134 0.00 24.95 9.10
N PRO A 135 -0.52 25.92 9.90
CA PRO A 135 -0.35 25.92 11.34
C PRO A 135 -0.77 24.57 11.91
N THR A 136 0.04 24.00 12.79
CA THR A 136 -0.30 22.73 13.46
C THR A 136 -0.12 22.91 14.96
N ASP A 137 -0.98 22.25 15.71
CA ASP A 137 -0.77 21.99 17.12
C ASP A 137 0.21 20.83 17.30
N GLY A 138 0.13 20.14 18.43
CA GLY A 138 1.08 19.10 18.76
C GLY A 138 2.50 19.64 18.98
N GLY A 139 3.46 18.73 18.92
CA GLY A 139 4.85 19.05 19.12
C GLY A 139 5.71 17.84 19.46
N ARG A 140 6.80 18.12 20.18
CA ARG A 140 7.71 17.07 20.62
C ARG A 140 7.20 16.46 21.93
N PHE A 141 7.20 15.13 22.00
CA PHE A 141 6.76 14.36 23.18
C PHE A 141 5.26 14.49 23.52
N THR A 142 4.46 14.99 22.59
CA THR A 142 3.00 14.94 22.62
C THR A 142 2.49 13.68 21.93
N VAL A 143 1.21 13.35 22.14
CA VAL A 143 0.55 12.26 21.41
C VAL A 143 0.38 12.63 19.94
N ASP A 144 -0.03 13.88 19.66
CA ASP A 144 0.02 14.44 18.32
C ASP A 144 1.44 14.90 18.00
N VAL A 145 2.21 14.02 17.36
CA VAL A 145 3.66 14.18 17.17
C VAL A 145 3.96 15.12 16.01
N ALA A 146 4.61 16.23 16.32
CA ALA A 146 5.10 17.20 15.35
C ALA A 146 6.51 17.66 15.77
N ASN A 147 7.50 16.83 15.43
CA ASN A 147 8.85 16.96 15.99
C ASN A 147 9.66 18.08 15.31
N PHE A 148 10.25 18.94 16.13
CA PHE A 148 11.16 20.01 15.72
C PHE A 148 12.53 19.91 16.43
N GLY A 149 13.49 20.75 16.02
CA GLY A 149 14.82 20.82 16.65
C GLY A 149 14.84 21.67 17.92
N LEU A 150 15.58 21.26 18.96
CA LEU A 150 15.64 21.99 20.26
C LEU A 150 16.50 23.25 20.26
N ARG A 151 17.08 23.62 19.12
CA ARG A 151 17.99 24.76 19.01
C ARG A 151 17.63 25.64 17.81
N PRO A 152 16.34 26.05 17.69
CA PRO A 152 15.94 26.95 16.63
C PRO A 152 16.66 28.29 16.83
N THR A 153 17.08 28.90 15.74
CA THR A 153 17.58 30.29 15.73
C THR A 153 16.70 31.19 14.89
N THR A 154 15.68 30.62 14.23
CA THR A 154 14.73 31.30 13.37
C THR A 154 13.33 30.73 13.58
N GLU A 155 12.30 31.48 13.18
CA GLU A 155 10.90 31.04 13.18
C GLU A 155 10.69 29.70 12.46
N THR A 156 11.35 29.50 11.31
CA THR A 156 11.24 28.27 10.52
C THR A 156 11.91 27.06 11.18
N GLY A 157 12.83 27.27 12.12
CA GLY A 157 13.51 26.21 12.86
C GLY A 157 12.61 25.43 13.84
N LEU A 158 11.40 25.94 14.07
CA LEU A 158 10.35 25.30 14.86
C LEU A 158 9.32 24.56 14.01
N SER A 159 9.34 24.67 12.68
CA SER A 159 8.51 23.86 11.78
C SER A 159 8.90 22.37 11.84
N PHE A 160 8.06 21.51 11.28
CA PHE A 160 8.32 20.08 11.19
C PHE A 160 8.07 19.53 9.79
N GLY A 161 8.81 18.48 9.44
CA GLY A 161 8.67 17.75 8.17
C GLY A 161 8.38 16.27 8.36
N SER A 162 8.07 15.83 9.58
CA SER A 162 7.77 14.43 9.90
C SER A 162 6.77 14.34 11.04
N GLY A 163 5.67 13.63 10.80
CA GLY A 163 4.54 13.44 11.71
C GLY A 163 3.67 12.25 11.27
N PRO A 164 2.41 12.16 11.74
CA PRO A 164 1.51 11.08 11.36
C PRO A 164 1.25 11.07 9.85
N ASN A 165 1.73 10.02 9.18
CA ASN A 165 1.38 9.77 7.76
C ASN A 165 -0.05 9.26 7.58
N ARG A 166 -0.71 8.89 8.68
CA ARG A 166 -2.09 8.42 8.76
C ARG A 166 -2.53 8.42 10.22
N ARG A 167 -3.76 8.84 10.52
CA ARG A 167 -4.40 8.61 11.83
C ARG A 167 -5.60 7.69 11.63
N SER A 168 -5.60 6.53 12.27
CA SER A 168 -6.63 5.52 12.08
C SER A 168 -7.05 4.88 13.39
N VAL A 169 -8.35 4.61 13.52
CA VAL A 169 -8.92 3.87 14.65
C VAL A 169 -9.78 2.73 14.10
N VAL A 170 -9.60 1.53 14.63
CA VAL A 170 -10.35 0.34 14.24
C VAL A 170 -10.96 -0.31 15.47
N GLU A 171 -12.28 -0.48 15.45
CA GLU A 171 -13.03 -1.19 16.48
C GLU A 171 -13.37 -2.59 15.97
N MET A 172 -12.99 -3.60 16.74
CA MET A 172 -13.34 -5.00 16.51
C MET A 172 -14.17 -5.51 17.68
N GLY A 173 -15.41 -5.89 17.43
CA GLY A 173 -16.29 -6.53 18.42
C GLY A 173 -16.20 -8.06 18.36
N PRO A 174 -16.62 -8.77 19.43
CA PRO A 174 -16.74 -10.23 19.42
C PRO A 174 -17.79 -10.75 18.41
N SER A 175 -18.69 -9.87 17.96
CA SER A 175 -19.66 -10.10 16.90
C SER A 175 -20.00 -8.77 16.23
N GLY A 176 -20.29 -8.76 14.93
CA GLY A 176 -20.67 -7.57 14.17
C GLY A 176 -19.60 -7.11 13.18
N PRO A 177 -19.89 -6.09 12.35
CA PRO A 177 -18.95 -5.58 11.36
C PRO A 177 -17.79 -4.81 12.03
N VAL A 178 -16.61 -4.90 11.45
CA VAL A 178 -15.46 -4.07 11.82
C VAL A 178 -15.78 -2.62 11.45
N ARG A 179 -15.57 -1.70 12.40
CA ARG A 179 -15.72 -0.26 12.17
C ARG A 179 -14.34 0.37 12.12
N ALA A 180 -14.09 1.15 11.08
CA ALA A 180 -12.82 1.82 10.91
C ALA A 180 -13.03 3.30 10.57
N LYS A 181 -12.14 4.14 11.08
CA LYS A 181 -12.01 5.55 10.71
C LYS A 181 -10.57 5.84 10.34
N ASN A 182 -10.38 6.77 9.42
CA ASN A 182 -9.07 7.14 8.91
C ASN A 182 -9.02 8.62 8.53
N VAL A 183 -7.80 9.16 8.46
CA VAL A 183 -7.44 10.39 7.77
C VAL A 183 -5.97 10.33 7.37
N ILE A 184 -5.62 10.87 6.21
CA ILE A 184 -4.24 11.04 5.73
C ILE A 184 -3.91 12.52 5.52
N PRO A 185 -2.63 12.92 5.66
CA PRO A 185 -2.22 14.27 5.31
C PRO A 185 -2.26 14.44 3.78
N GLY A 186 -3.24 15.19 3.28
CA GLY A 186 -3.44 15.42 1.85
C GLY A 186 -4.76 14.80 1.37
N GLY A 187 -4.69 13.86 0.44
CA GLY A 187 -5.83 13.13 -0.11
C GLY A 187 -5.38 11.87 -0.84
N GLU A 188 -6.33 11.06 -1.28
CA GLU A 188 -6.07 9.73 -1.88
C GLU A 188 -5.54 9.80 -3.32
N ASP A 189 -5.62 10.96 -3.97
CA ASP A 189 -5.14 11.16 -5.34
C ASP A 189 -3.81 11.94 -5.38
N GLY A 190 -2.83 11.44 -6.14
CA GLY A 190 -1.53 12.10 -6.29
C GLY A 190 -1.49 13.21 -7.35
N VAL A 191 -2.59 13.47 -8.07
CA VAL A 191 -2.66 14.44 -9.17
C VAL A 191 -3.07 15.82 -8.64
N VAL A 192 -2.17 16.80 -8.76
CA VAL A 192 -2.46 18.20 -8.41
C VAL A 192 -3.68 18.72 -9.18
N GLY A 193 -4.60 19.35 -8.45
CA GLY A 193 -5.85 19.88 -8.99
C GLY A 193 -7.00 18.87 -9.03
N HIS A 194 -6.73 17.58 -8.74
CA HIS A 194 -7.80 16.63 -8.51
C HIS A 194 -8.56 16.96 -7.20
N PRO A 195 -9.89 16.75 -7.13
CA PRO A 195 -10.66 17.03 -5.91
C PRO A 195 -10.14 16.31 -4.67
N HIS A 196 -9.56 15.11 -4.83
CA HIS A 196 -9.02 14.29 -3.75
C HIS A 196 -7.50 14.39 -3.57
N TYR A 197 -6.88 15.48 -4.01
CA TYR A 197 -5.43 15.70 -3.86
C TYR A 197 -5.02 16.14 -2.44
N GLY A 198 -5.88 16.96 -1.81
CA GLY A 198 -5.60 17.61 -0.53
C GLY A 198 -6.85 17.81 0.32
N ASP A 199 -7.92 17.07 0.04
CA ASP A 199 -9.24 17.27 0.65
C ASP A 199 -9.32 16.89 2.13
N GLN A 200 -8.45 15.98 2.59
CA GLN A 200 -8.42 15.53 3.98
C GLN A 200 -7.56 16.42 4.89
N ILE A 201 -6.87 17.44 4.36
CA ILE A 201 -5.90 18.22 5.13
C ILE A 201 -6.52 18.91 6.35
N ASN A 202 -7.74 19.43 6.23
CA ASN A 202 -8.40 20.12 7.34
C ASN A 202 -8.78 19.16 8.46
N ASP A 203 -9.27 17.97 8.12
CA ASP A 203 -9.58 16.93 9.11
C ASP A 203 -8.28 16.45 9.77
N TRP A 204 -7.21 16.28 9.00
CA TRP A 204 -5.90 15.91 9.51
C TRP A 204 -5.34 16.96 10.48
N LEU A 205 -5.48 18.26 10.16
CA LEU A 205 -5.02 19.34 11.04
C LEU A 205 -5.87 19.49 12.32
N ALA A 206 -7.11 19.02 12.31
CA ALA A 206 -8.03 19.09 13.43
C ALA A 206 -8.09 17.80 14.27
N ASP A 207 -7.20 16.84 13.99
CA ASP A 207 -7.24 15.48 14.56
C ASP A 207 -8.60 14.78 14.37
N GLN A 208 -9.30 15.09 13.28
CA GLN A 208 -10.56 14.49 12.89
C GLN A 208 -10.35 13.35 11.90
N THR A 209 -11.38 12.52 11.73
CA THR A 209 -11.32 11.33 10.87
C THR A 209 -12.63 11.16 10.10
N HIS A 210 -12.56 10.60 8.90
CA HIS A 210 -13.71 10.13 8.15
C HIS A 210 -13.89 8.61 8.30
N ASP A 211 -15.07 8.11 7.91
CA ASP A 211 -15.35 6.67 7.95
C ASP A 211 -14.54 5.92 6.89
N THR A 212 -14.08 4.72 7.24
CA THR A 212 -13.42 3.77 6.33
C THR A 212 -14.35 2.57 6.18
N LEU A 213 -15.06 2.53 5.05
CA LEU A 213 -16.04 1.48 4.77
C LEU A 213 -15.31 0.19 4.36
N LEU A 214 -15.53 -0.88 5.12
CA LEU A 214 -14.87 -2.18 4.90
C LEU A 214 -15.81 -3.22 4.28
N ALA A 215 -17.12 -3.15 4.57
CA ALA A 215 -18.08 -4.08 3.99
C ALA A 215 -18.38 -3.69 2.55
N THR A 216 -18.38 -4.66 1.63
CA THR A 216 -18.66 -4.44 0.21
C THR A 216 -19.97 -3.70 -0.02
N ALA A 217 -21.02 -4.02 0.76
CA ALA A 217 -22.32 -3.37 0.63
C ALA A 217 -22.24 -1.87 0.96
N ASP A 218 -21.49 -1.49 2.00
CA ASP A 218 -21.36 -0.09 2.41
C ASP A 218 -20.54 0.69 1.39
N VAL A 219 -19.41 0.13 0.92
CA VAL A 219 -18.60 0.71 -0.17
C VAL A 219 -19.44 0.91 -1.43
N VAL A 220 -20.30 -0.07 -1.76
CA VAL A 220 -21.19 0.01 -2.91
C VAL A 220 -22.22 1.14 -2.75
N ASN A 221 -22.78 1.32 -1.55
CA ASN A 221 -23.78 2.35 -1.29
C ASN A 221 -23.18 3.76 -1.28
N ASP A 222 -21.92 3.92 -0.87
CA ASP A 222 -21.23 5.21 -0.75
C ASP A 222 -20.38 5.57 -1.99
N ALA A 223 -20.30 4.69 -2.99
CA ALA A 223 -19.45 4.88 -4.16
C ALA A 223 -19.78 6.17 -4.94
N GLN A 224 -18.83 7.10 -5.00
CA GLN A 224 -18.93 8.32 -5.83
C GLN A 224 -18.74 8.02 -7.33
N SER A 225 -17.94 7.01 -7.66
CA SER A 225 -17.75 6.54 -9.04
C SER A 225 -17.47 5.05 -9.07
N ARG A 226 -17.64 4.44 -10.24
CA ARG A 226 -17.38 3.02 -10.48
C ARG A 226 -16.66 2.85 -11.80
N THR A 227 -15.54 2.14 -11.76
CA THR A 227 -14.78 1.77 -12.95
C THR A 227 -14.84 0.26 -13.10
N ASN A 228 -15.36 -0.19 -14.24
CA ASN A 228 -15.30 -1.60 -14.62
C ASN A 228 -13.97 -1.83 -15.33
N PHE A 229 -13.13 -2.70 -14.76
CA PHE A 229 -12.00 -3.22 -15.50
C PHE A 229 -12.51 -4.25 -16.51
N PRO A 230 -11.99 -4.29 -17.75
CA PRO A 230 -12.43 -5.28 -18.74
C PRO A 230 -12.30 -6.69 -18.15
N THR A 231 -13.40 -7.44 -18.12
CA THR A 231 -13.32 -8.87 -17.87
C THR A 231 -12.57 -9.51 -19.03
N LEU A 232 -11.54 -10.32 -18.74
CA LEU A 232 -10.91 -11.13 -19.79
C LEU A 232 -11.96 -12.08 -20.37
N ARG A 233 -12.03 -12.15 -21.70
CA ARG A 233 -12.92 -13.02 -22.47
C ARG A 233 -12.15 -13.62 -23.64
N CYS A 234 -12.62 -14.73 -24.19
CA CYS A 234 -12.02 -15.37 -25.35
C CYS A 234 -12.64 -14.88 -26.66
N THR A 235 -12.67 -13.57 -26.87
CA THR A 235 -13.31 -12.94 -28.04
C THR A 235 -12.31 -12.42 -29.08
N ASP A 236 -11.03 -12.79 -28.94
CA ASP A 236 -9.98 -12.40 -29.88
C ASP A 236 -10.22 -13.00 -31.27
N THR A 237 -10.18 -12.18 -32.32
CA THR A 237 -10.44 -12.61 -33.71
C THR A 237 -9.22 -13.22 -34.43
N GLY A 238 -8.05 -13.26 -33.79
CA GLY A 238 -6.77 -13.67 -34.38
C GLY A 238 -5.99 -14.68 -33.53
N VAL A 239 -4.65 -14.60 -33.54
CA VAL A 239 -3.81 -15.31 -32.55
C VAL A 239 -4.04 -14.62 -31.20
N GLY A 240 -5.12 -15.05 -30.56
CA GLY A 240 -5.60 -14.52 -29.30
C GLY A 240 -4.96 -15.17 -28.10
N ARG A 241 -5.51 -14.81 -26.94
CA ARG A 241 -5.03 -15.25 -25.63
C ARG A 241 -5.55 -16.64 -25.26
N CYS A 242 -6.79 -16.95 -25.62
CA CYS A 242 -7.40 -18.22 -25.27
C CYS A 242 -6.89 -19.37 -26.14
N ILE A 243 -6.93 -20.56 -25.55
CA ILE A 243 -6.44 -21.80 -26.13
C ILE A 243 -7.67 -22.61 -26.52
N PRO A 244 -8.02 -22.63 -27.82
CA PRO A 244 -9.11 -23.44 -28.29
C PRO A 244 -8.71 -24.90 -28.13
N GLY A 245 -9.67 -25.73 -27.76
CA GLY A 245 -9.54 -27.18 -27.76
C GLY A 245 -8.92 -27.74 -29.06
N LYS A 246 -8.47 -28.99 -28.98
CA LYS A 246 -7.72 -29.64 -30.08
C LYS A 246 -8.55 -30.56 -30.98
N GLY A 247 -9.79 -30.85 -30.62
CA GLY A 247 -10.73 -31.63 -31.41
C GLY A 247 -11.55 -30.76 -32.36
N ASN A 248 -12.84 -31.09 -32.45
CA ASN A 248 -13.67 -30.60 -33.55
C ASN A 248 -14.15 -29.17 -33.27
N ARG A 249 -13.78 -28.23 -34.17
CA ARG A 249 -14.12 -26.81 -34.09
C ARG A 249 -15.62 -26.52 -34.04
N THR A 250 -16.48 -27.48 -34.39
CA THR A 250 -17.94 -27.33 -34.34
C THR A 250 -18.56 -27.77 -33.01
N THR A 251 -17.79 -28.39 -32.11
CA THR A 251 -18.28 -28.92 -30.83
C THR A 251 -17.42 -28.52 -29.63
N GLU A 252 -16.23 -27.96 -29.86
CA GLU A 252 -15.28 -27.56 -28.81
C GLU A 252 -15.25 -26.04 -28.55
N CYS A 253 -16.41 -25.41 -28.49
CA CYS A 253 -16.55 -23.99 -28.10
C CYS A 253 -17.20 -23.81 -26.72
N THR A 254 -17.37 -24.88 -25.97
CA THR A 254 -18.05 -24.83 -24.69
C THR A 254 -17.09 -24.35 -23.60
N SER A 255 -15.82 -24.72 -23.66
CA SER A 255 -14.80 -24.19 -22.76
C SER A 255 -13.51 -23.83 -23.48
N GLU A 256 -12.75 -22.92 -22.86
CA GLU A 256 -11.38 -22.64 -23.25
C GLU A 256 -10.54 -22.32 -22.03
N PHE A 257 -9.24 -22.62 -22.12
CA PHE A 257 -8.26 -22.18 -21.13
C PHE A 257 -7.56 -20.91 -21.59
N PHE A 258 -7.20 -20.05 -20.63
CA PHE A 258 -6.25 -18.96 -20.84
C PHE A 258 -5.18 -19.01 -19.75
N VAL A 259 -3.96 -18.67 -20.13
CA VAL A 259 -2.85 -18.49 -19.19
C VAL A 259 -2.32 -17.09 -19.39
N ASN A 260 -2.17 -16.33 -18.29
CA ASN A 260 -1.60 -14.99 -18.35
C ASN A 260 -0.07 -15.06 -18.54
N ALA A 261 0.34 -15.42 -19.75
CA ALA A 261 1.72 -15.49 -20.17
C ALA A 261 1.82 -15.11 -21.66
N PRO A 262 2.99 -14.64 -22.14
CA PRO A 262 3.23 -14.50 -23.57
C PRO A 262 3.02 -15.83 -24.29
N VAL A 263 2.06 -15.87 -25.21
CA VAL A 263 1.76 -17.03 -26.05
C VAL A 263 1.99 -16.71 -27.50
N ASP A 264 2.68 -17.60 -28.21
CA ASP A 264 2.76 -17.56 -29.66
C ASP A 264 1.71 -18.48 -30.30
N ALA A 265 1.56 -18.36 -31.63
CA ALA A 265 0.60 -19.17 -32.39
C ALA A 265 0.86 -20.67 -32.27
N LEU A 266 2.11 -21.09 -32.05
CA LEU A 266 2.47 -22.49 -31.90
C LEU A 266 2.04 -23.01 -30.52
N ALA A 267 2.26 -22.25 -29.46
CA ALA A 267 1.85 -22.56 -28.09
C ALA A 267 0.33 -22.75 -28.00
N ILE A 268 -0.44 -21.84 -28.63
CA ILE A 268 -1.90 -21.91 -28.71
C ILE A 268 -2.32 -23.17 -29.49
N ARG A 269 -1.79 -23.38 -30.70
CA ARG A 269 -2.10 -24.57 -31.51
C ARG A 269 -1.75 -25.88 -30.80
N MET A 270 -0.66 -25.89 -30.04
CA MET A 270 -0.19 -27.05 -29.31
C MET A 270 -0.81 -27.15 -27.91
N ALA A 271 -1.64 -26.20 -27.49
CA ALA A 271 -2.12 -26.05 -26.12
C ALA A 271 -1.01 -26.32 -25.10
N THR A 272 0.19 -25.80 -25.37
CA THR A 272 1.40 -26.06 -24.59
C THR A 272 2.13 -24.74 -24.35
N LEU A 273 2.26 -24.39 -23.08
CA LEU A 273 2.98 -23.21 -22.63
C LEU A 273 4.23 -23.62 -21.86
N THR A 274 5.29 -22.83 -22.02
CA THR A 274 6.52 -22.97 -21.24
C THR A 274 6.73 -21.68 -20.48
N ILE A 275 6.90 -21.80 -19.17
CA ILE A 275 7.11 -20.68 -18.24
C ILE A 275 8.41 -20.98 -17.51
N ALA A 276 9.31 -20.00 -17.44
CA ALA A 276 10.54 -20.10 -16.68
C ALA A 276 10.34 -19.52 -15.27
N ASP A 277 10.84 -20.23 -14.26
CA ASP A 277 10.85 -19.83 -12.86
C ASP A 277 11.57 -18.48 -12.68
N GLY A 278 10.90 -17.50 -12.08
CA GLY A 278 11.38 -16.12 -11.96
C GLY A 278 11.30 -15.24 -13.21
N SER A 279 10.66 -15.72 -14.29
CA SER A 279 10.41 -14.89 -15.48
C SER A 279 9.21 -13.96 -15.32
N ALA A 280 9.01 -13.01 -16.23
CA ALA A 280 7.81 -12.16 -16.22
C ALA A 280 6.50 -12.95 -16.49
N ALA A 281 6.59 -14.19 -16.97
CA ALA A 281 5.45 -15.09 -17.15
C ALA A 281 5.18 -15.95 -15.90
N ASP A 282 6.09 -15.90 -14.92
CA ASP A 282 5.91 -16.46 -13.59
C ASP A 282 5.29 -15.39 -12.70
N PHE A 283 4.08 -15.64 -12.21
CA PHE A 283 3.25 -14.58 -11.64
C PHE A 283 3.85 -13.95 -10.38
N ASP A 284 4.59 -14.73 -9.58
CA ASP A 284 5.28 -14.21 -8.40
C ASP A 284 6.65 -13.60 -8.72
N GLY A 285 7.15 -13.77 -9.95
CA GLY A 285 8.44 -13.30 -10.44
C GLY A 285 9.65 -13.83 -9.66
N ALA A 286 9.49 -14.88 -8.85
CA ALA A 286 10.51 -15.37 -7.94
C ALA A 286 11.12 -16.68 -8.45
N ALA A 287 12.44 -16.72 -8.66
CA ALA A 287 13.16 -17.96 -8.98
C ALA A 287 13.28 -18.86 -7.74
N ASN A 288 12.18 -19.53 -7.37
CA ASN A 288 12.01 -20.23 -6.10
C ASN A 288 11.86 -21.75 -6.25
N GLY A 289 12.05 -22.27 -7.47
CA GLY A 289 11.86 -23.66 -7.82
C GLY A 289 10.41 -24.00 -8.16
N SER A 290 9.54 -23.03 -8.45
CA SER A 290 8.17 -23.28 -8.87
C SER A 290 7.60 -22.13 -9.68
N CYS A 291 6.88 -22.45 -10.75
CA CYS A 291 6.14 -21.43 -11.50
C CYS A 291 4.73 -21.27 -10.91
N VAL A 292 4.36 -20.04 -10.56
CA VAL A 292 3.00 -19.62 -10.22
C VAL A 292 2.32 -19.09 -11.47
N VAL A 293 1.17 -19.66 -11.82
CA VAL A 293 0.52 -19.37 -13.09
C VAL A 293 -0.92 -18.93 -12.86
N GLN A 294 -1.27 -17.75 -13.37
CA GLN A 294 -2.66 -17.33 -13.44
C GLN A 294 -3.35 -18.09 -14.59
N LEU A 295 -4.23 -19.02 -14.21
CA LEU A 295 -5.01 -19.86 -15.10
C LEU A 295 -6.46 -19.37 -15.09
N MET A 296 -6.98 -19.06 -16.27
CA MET A 296 -8.38 -18.75 -16.48
C MET A 296 -9.08 -19.88 -17.22
N VAL A 297 -10.34 -20.11 -16.86
CA VAL A 297 -11.26 -21.02 -17.52
C VAL A 297 -12.48 -20.23 -17.94
N CYS A 298 -12.75 -20.20 -19.23
CA CYS A 298 -13.97 -19.63 -19.78
C CYS A 298 -14.92 -20.77 -20.16
N ILE A 299 -16.18 -20.65 -19.79
CA ILE A 299 -17.24 -21.60 -20.15
C ILE A 299 -18.38 -20.88 -20.87
N ASN A 300 -19.12 -21.65 -21.67
CA ASN A 300 -20.18 -21.16 -22.55
C ASN A 300 -19.67 -19.99 -23.42
N ASN A 301 -18.60 -20.26 -24.16
CA ASN A 301 -17.75 -19.22 -24.72
C ASN A 301 -18.04 -18.98 -26.21
N ASN A 302 -17.95 -17.72 -26.67
CA ASN A 302 -18.09 -17.36 -28.08
C ASN A 302 -16.75 -17.00 -28.70
N ASP A 303 -15.90 -18.00 -28.91
CA ASP A 303 -14.66 -17.80 -29.62
C ASP A 303 -14.91 -17.62 -31.14
N PRO A 304 -14.64 -16.44 -31.72
CA PRO A 304 -14.91 -16.18 -33.13
C PRO A 304 -13.99 -16.98 -34.09
N ARG A 305 -12.93 -17.60 -33.57
CA ARG A 305 -11.99 -18.44 -34.32
C ARG A 305 -12.56 -19.85 -34.50
N LEU A 306 -13.50 -20.29 -33.67
CA LEU A 306 -14.10 -21.62 -33.74
C LEU A 306 -15.29 -21.65 -34.70
N THR A 307 -14.99 -21.76 -35.98
CA THR A 307 -16.00 -21.93 -37.04
C THR A 307 -15.96 -23.31 -37.66
N ASP A 308 -17.11 -23.74 -38.18
CA ASP A 308 -17.18 -24.90 -39.07
C ASP A 308 -16.58 -24.61 -40.45
N ALA A 309 -16.58 -25.61 -41.34
CA ALA A 309 -16.06 -25.48 -42.70
C ALA A 309 -16.88 -24.51 -43.59
N GLY A 310 -18.13 -24.22 -43.21
CA GLY A 310 -19.02 -23.27 -43.87
C GLY A 310 -18.93 -21.84 -43.31
N GLY A 311 -18.11 -21.62 -42.27
CA GLY A 311 -17.94 -20.33 -41.60
C GLY A 311 -18.98 -20.03 -40.52
N ALA A 312 -19.85 -20.98 -40.16
CA ALA A 312 -20.76 -20.81 -39.04
C ALA A 312 -19.98 -20.92 -37.72
N GLN A 313 -20.22 -19.98 -36.80
CA GLN A 313 -19.61 -20.01 -35.48
C GLN A 313 -20.13 -21.20 -34.66
N CYS A 314 -19.24 -21.85 -33.93
CA CYS A 314 -19.61 -22.80 -32.92
C CYS A 314 -20.38 -22.06 -31.82
N GLN A 315 -21.47 -22.66 -31.35
CA GLN A 315 -22.34 -22.09 -30.35
C GLN A 315 -22.62 -23.13 -29.26
N SER A 316 -22.42 -22.72 -28.01
CA SER A 316 -22.85 -23.47 -26.84
C SER A 316 -24.14 -22.83 -26.30
N PRO A 317 -25.22 -23.59 -26.06
CA PRO A 317 -26.45 -23.05 -25.48
C PRO A 317 -26.32 -22.81 -23.98
N ASP A 318 -25.60 -23.69 -23.28
CA ASP A 318 -25.43 -23.69 -21.83
C ASP A 318 -24.29 -24.61 -21.38
N VAL A 319 -24.00 -24.59 -20.09
CA VAL A 319 -23.12 -25.56 -19.43
C VAL A 319 -23.81 -26.20 -18.25
N ALA A 320 -24.09 -27.50 -18.36
CA ALA A 320 -24.72 -28.29 -17.32
C ALA A 320 -23.68 -28.85 -16.33
N THR A 321 -22.56 -29.37 -16.85
CA THR A 321 -21.49 -29.91 -16.00
C THR A 321 -20.10 -29.52 -16.48
N TYR A 322 -19.19 -29.33 -15.54
CA TYR A 322 -17.75 -29.19 -15.77
C TYR A 322 -17.00 -30.28 -15.00
N GLN A 323 -16.36 -31.20 -15.71
CA GLN A 323 -15.54 -32.26 -15.12
C GLN A 323 -14.06 -31.97 -15.28
N LEU A 324 -13.34 -31.77 -14.18
CA LEU A 324 -11.88 -31.67 -14.18
C LEU A 324 -11.26 -33.08 -14.20
N LYS A 325 -10.74 -33.50 -15.36
CA LYS A 325 -10.08 -34.81 -15.50
C LYS A 325 -8.67 -34.83 -14.94
N ARG A 326 -7.95 -33.71 -15.03
CA ARG A 326 -6.62 -33.51 -14.43
C ARG A 326 -6.40 -32.03 -14.12
N PRO A 327 -5.73 -31.69 -13.01
CA PRO A 327 -5.41 -32.56 -11.87
C PRO A 327 -6.69 -33.05 -11.15
N LEU A 328 -6.59 -34.09 -10.31
CA LEU A 328 -7.74 -34.61 -9.54
C LEU A 328 -7.70 -34.09 -8.09
N PRO A 329 -8.85 -33.82 -7.45
CA PRO A 329 -8.91 -33.23 -6.10
C PRO A 329 -8.35 -34.10 -4.97
N ASP A 330 -8.44 -35.43 -5.08
CA ASP A 330 -8.17 -36.37 -3.99
C ASP A 330 -6.98 -37.32 -4.26
N VAL A 331 -6.53 -37.43 -5.52
CA VAL A 331 -5.46 -38.33 -5.98
C VAL A 331 -4.35 -37.55 -6.68
N GLY A 332 -3.10 -38.00 -6.49
CA GLY A 332 -1.91 -37.37 -7.05
C GLY A 332 -1.06 -36.70 -5.98
N ARG A 333 -0.19 -35.79 -6.41
CA ARG A 333 0.71 -35.06 -5.51
C ARG A 333 -0.05 -33.94 -4.78
N ALA A 334 0.51 -33.42 -3.69
CA ALA A 334 -0.15 -32.41 -2.87
C ALA A 334 -0.51 -31.15 -3.67
N GLU A 335 0.40 -30.69 -4.54
CA GLU A 335 0.17 -29.55 -5.41
C GLU A 335 -0.95 -29.78 -6.44
N ASP A 336 -1.12 -31.01 -6.93
CA ASP A 336 -2.19 -31.35 -7.87
C ASP A 336 -3.55 -31.22 -7.21
N LYS A 337 -3.66 -31.66 -5.94
CA LYS A 337 -4.89 -31.55 -5.15
C LYS A 337 -5.24 -30.09 -4.86
N VAL A 338 -4.25 -29.29 -4.50
CA VAL A 338 -4.42 -27.83 -4.26
C VAL A 338 -4.87 -27.13 -5.55
N ASN A 339 -4.19 -27.38 -6.67
CA ASN A 339 -4.55 -26.80 -7.96
C ASN A 339 -5.97 -27.23 -8.40
N ALA A 340 -6.34 -28.50 -8.23
CA ALA A 340 -7.67 -29.00 -8.56
C ALA A 340 -8.75 -28.33 -7.70
N ALA A 341 -8.53 -28.22 -6.39
CA ALA A 341 -9.44 -27.54 -5.48
C ALA A 341 -9.62 -26.07 -5.84
N ALA A 342 -8.53 -25.37 -6.19
CA ALA A 342 -8.57 -23.96 -6.60
C ALA A 342 -9.41 -23.76 -7.88
N ILE A 343 -9.21 -24.61 -8.90
CA ILE A 343 -9.98 -24.55 -10.16
C ILE A 343 -11.48 -24.76 -9.92
N LEU A 344 -11.84 -25.81 -9.17
CA LEU A 344 -13.25 -26.13 -8.91
C LEU A 344 -13.92 -25.09 -8.00
N ALA A 345 -13.22 -24.58 -6.98
CA ALA A 345 -13.73 -23.53 -6.11
C ALA A 345 -14.04 -22.26 -6.91
N THR A 346 -13.13 -21.83 -7.78
CA THR A 346 -13.38 -20.65 -8.62
C THR A 346 -14.53 -20.90 -9.61
N LEU A 347 -14.60 -22.05 -10.28
CA LEU A 347 -15.72 -22.35 -11.20
C LEU A 347 -17.08 -22.39 -10.50
N SER A 348 -17.13 -22.79 -9.23
CA SER A 348 -18.38 -22.77 -8.45
C SER A 348 -18.96 -21.37 -8.26
N SER A 349 -18.17 -20.30 -8.44
CA SER A 349 -18.67 -18.92 -8.36
C SER A 349 -19.52 -18.50 -9.56
N LEU A 350 -19.52 -19.28 -10.65
CA LEU A 350 -20.31 -18.99 -11.85
C LEU A 350 -21.81 -19.29 -11.68
N GLY A 351 -22.18 -20.04 -10.65
CA GLY A 351 -23.57 -20.34 -10.33
C GLY A 351 -23.73 -21.40 -9.27
N SER A 352 -24.94 -21.53 -8.73
CA SER A 352 -25.31 -22.58 -7.79
C SER A 352 -24.92 -23.95 -8.35
N SER A 353 -24.03 -24.65 -7.65
CA SER A 353 -23.43 -25.90 -8.12
C SER A 353 -23.13 -26.86 -6.98
N SER A 354 -23.02 -28.14 -7.32
CA SER A 354 -22.56 -29.19 -6.41
C SER A 354 -21.42 -29.98 -7.03
N ALA A 355 -20.38 -30.27 -6.24
CA ALA A 355 -19.31 -31.17 -6.64
C ALA A 355 -19.74 -32.63 -6.41
N ASP A 356 -19.67 -33.45 -7.46
CA ASP A 356 -20.08 -34.85 -7.45
C ASP A 356 -19.14 -35.74 -8.30
N GLY A 357 -19.56 -36.99 -8.49
CA GLY A 357 -18.88 -37.96 -9.34
C GLY A 357 -17.61 -38.55 -8.71
N SER A 358 -16.88 -39.32 -9.51
CA SER A 358 -15.60 -39.88 -9.09
C SER A 358 -14.60 -38.76 -8.78
N HIS A 359 -13.90 -38.89 -7.64
CA HIS A 359 -12.92 -37.91 -7.17
C HIS A 359 -13.50 -36.53 -6.83
N THR A 360 -14.83 -36.40 -6.71
CA THR A 360 -15.53 -35.11 -6.51
C THR A 360 -15.08 -34.05 -7.54
N SER A 361 -14.77 -34.51 -8.75
CA SER A 361 -14.11 -33.72 -9.79
C SER A 361 -15.07 -33.15 -10.83
N THR A 362 -16.36 -33.41 -10.68
CA THR A 362 -17.42 -32.89 -11.54
C THR A 362 -18.23 -31.85 -10.79
N LEU A 363 -18.34 -30.64 -11.34
CA LEU A 363 -19.30 -29.64 -10.91
C LEU A 363 -20.56 -29.75 -11.76
N THR A 364 -21.70 -29.93 -11.11
CA THR A 364 -23.02 -29.90 -11.72
C THR A 364 -23.71 -28.60 -11.36
N PHE A 365 -24.06 -27.78 -12.36
CA PHE A 365 -24.72 -26.48 -12.17
C PHE A 365 -26.24 -26.64 -12.16
N THR A 366 -26.92 -25.99 -11.22
CA THR A 366 -28.39 -26.02 -11.10
C THR A 366 -28.93 -24.63 -10.77
N PRO A 367 -29.49 -23.88 -11.74
CA PRO A 367 -29.66 -24.25 -13.17
C PRO A 367 -28.32 -24.26 -13.93
N ALA A 368 -28.33 -24.82 -15.15
CA ALA A 368 -27.20 -24.77 -16.07
C ALA A 368 -26.78 -23.31 -16.36
N VAL A 369 -25.49 -23.09 -16.57
CA VAL A 369 -24.95 -21.74 -16.84
C VAL A 369 -25.28 -21.36 -18.28
N THR A 370 -26.15 -20.38 -18.45
CA THR A 370 -26.57 -19.85 -19.77
C THR A 370 -25.89 -18.53 -20.13
N ALA A 371 -25.24 -17.89 -19.16
CA ALA A 371 -24.48 -16.67 -19.40
C ALA A 371 -23.30 -16.98 -20.33
N GLN A 372 -23.18 -16.23 -21.41
CA GLN A 372 -22.12 -16.37 -22.40
C GLN A 372 -20.82 -15.73 -21.90
N ASP A 373 -19.68 -16.23 -22.37
CA ASP A 373 -18.32 -15.76 -22.06
C ASP A 373 -18.05 -15.69 -20.54
N SER A 374 -18.53 -16.71 -19.81
CA SER A 374 -18.39 -16.79 -18.36
C SER A 374 -16.99 -17.25 -17.99
N CYS A 375 -16.09 -16.31 -17.72
CA CYS A 375 -14.70 -16.55 -17.40
C CYS A 375 -14.38 -16.36 -15.93
N VAL A 376 -13.58 -17.25 -15.37
CA VAL A 376 -13.03 -17.15 -14.02
C VAL A 376 -11.55 -17.49 -14.00
N ASP A 377 -10.79 -16.90 -13.08
CA ASP A 377 -9.36 -17.15 -12.94
C ASP A 377 -8.97 -17.65 -11.55
N THR A 378 -7.86 -18.37 -11.52
CA THR A 378 -7.25 -18.93 -10.32
C THR A 378 -5.74 -19.02 -10.50
N TYR A 379 -5.03 -19.32 -9.42
CA TYR A 379 -3.58 -19.50 -9.45
C TYR A 379 -3.24 -20.97 -9.25
N VAL A 380 -2.40 -21.50 -10.13
CA VAL A 380 -1.90 -22.87 -10.05
C VAL A 380 -0.39 -22.87 -9.90
N VAL A 381 0.12 -23.77 -9.06
CA VAL A 381 1.55 -23.89 -8.77
C VAL A 381 2.13 -25.13 -9.45
N ILE A 382 3.25 -24.95 -10.15
CA ILE A 382 3.95 -26.03 -10.86
C ILE A 382 5.39 -26.11 -10.33
N PRO A 383 5.64 -26.98 -9.32
CA PRO A 383 6.97 -27.12 -8.74
C PRO A 383 7.95 -27.79 -9.71
N ILE A 384 9.18 -27.29 -9.76
CA ILE A 384 10.32 -27.93 -10.42
C ILE A 384 10.82 -29.06 -9.54
N HIS A 385 11.11 -30.20 -10.17
CA HIS A 385 11.63 -31.35 -9.44
C HIS A 385 13.03 -31.69 -9.93
N ASN A 386 13.98 -31.71 -8.98
CA ASN A 386 15.38 -32.08 -9.23
C ASN A 386 16.06 -31.20 -10.31
N GLY A 387 15.69 -29.91 -10.40
CA GLY A 387 16.24 -29.01 -11.41
C GLY A 387 15.85 -29.36 -12.85
N HIS A 388 14.82 -30.18 -13.05
CA HIS A 388 14.32 -30.56 -14.38
C HIS A 388 12.95 -29.96 -14.67
N PRO A 389 12.64 -29.65 -15.94
CA PRO A 389 11.34 -29.12 -16.31
C PRO A 389 10.18 -30.02 -15.87
N THR A 390 9.22 -29.44 -15.15
CA THR A 390 8.01 -30.13 -14.73
C THR A 390 6.87 -29.84 -15.69
N ARG A 391 6.16 -30.89 -16.11
CA ARG A 391 5.00 -30.76 -16.99
C ARG A 391 3.73 -31.04 -16.20
N LYS A 392 2.75 -30.13 -16.27
CA LYS A 392 1.41 -30.33 -15.72
C LYS A 392 0.36 -30.24 -16.82
N PHE A 393 -0.67 -31.07 -16.68
CA PHE A 393 -1.78 -31.15 -17.61
C PHE A 393 -3.06 -30.73 -16.89
N PHE A 394 -3.77 -29.78 -17.49
CA PHE A 394 -5.09 -29.34 -17.12
C PHE A 394 -6.04 -29.88 -18.18
N LYS A 395 -6.95 -30.76 -17.78
CA LYS A 395 -7.88 -31.42 -18.70
C LYS A 395 -9.28 -31.32 -18.16
N SER A 396 -10.21 -30.91 -19.00
CA SER A 396 -11.62 -30.80 -18.67
C SER A 396 -12.48 -31.58 -19.64
N ILE A 397 -13.68 -31.93 -19.20
CA ILE A 397 -14.80 -32.30 -20.07
C ILE A 397 -15.99 -31.47 -19.63
N VAL A 398 -16.56 -30.71 -20.54
CA VAL A 398 -17.73 -29.87 -20.28
C VAL A 398 -18.92 -30.45 -21.03
N THR A 399 -20.06 -30.57 -20.35
CA THR A 399 -21.28 -31.15 -20.94
C THR A 399 -22.41 -30.13 -20.93
N GLN A 400 -23.05 -29.99 -22.08
CA GLN A 400 -24.23 -29.14 -22.30
C GLN A 400 -25.51 -29.92 -21.95
N THR A 401 -26.63 -29.22 -21.70
CA THR A 401 -27.92 -29.88 -21.37
C THR A 401 -28.45 -30.73 -22.53
N ASN A 402 -28.11 -30.40 -23.78
CA ASN A 402 -28.47 -31.17 -24.98
C ASN A 402 -27.63 -32.45 -25.17
N GLY A 403 -26.67 -32.72 -24.29
CA GLY A 403 -25.75 -33.87 -24.38
C GLY A 403 -24.45 -33.61 -25.16
N GLY A 404 -24.29 -32.42 -25.74
CA GLY A 404 -23.05 -31.96 -26.35
C GLY A 404 -21.89 -31.97 -25.35
N ARG A 405 -20.69 -32.32 -25.83
CA ARG A 405 -19.50 -32.43 -24.99
C ARG A 405 -18.31 -31.75 -25.63
N ASP A 406 -17.56 -31.07 -24.79
CA ASP A 406 -16.29 -30.43 -25.10
C ASP A 406 -15.19 -31.01 -24.21
N ALA A 407 -13.99 -31.22 -24.76
CA ALA A 407 -12.89 -31.86 -24.04
C ALA A 407 -11.57 -31.14 -24.29
N ASP A 408 -11.24 -30.21 -23.40
CA ASP A 408 -10.01 -29.43 -23.51
C ASP A 408 -8.83 -30.04 -22.76
N SER A 409 -7.64 -29.72 -23.27
CA SER A 409 -6.38 -30.07 -22.63
C SER A 409 -5.35 -28.97 -22.81
N LEU A 410 -4.94 -28.38 -21.70
CA LEU A 410 -3.80 -27.48 -21.60
C LEU A 410 -2.61 -28.19 -20.94
N ARG A 411 -1.43 -28.01 -21.50
CA ARG A 411 -0.15 -28.41 -20.90
C ARG A 411 0.66 -27.17 -20.55
N ILE A 412 1.14 -27.11 -19.31
CA ILE A 412 2.07 -26.07 -18.86
C ILE A 412 3.38 -26.75 -18.44
N ILE A 413 4.50 -26.21 -18.90
CA ILE A 413 5.84 -26.68 -18.61
C ILE A 413 6.53 -25.59 -17.80
N CYS A 414 6.86 -25.88 -16.55
CA CYS A 414 7.70 -25.01 -15.74
C CYS A 414 9.17 -25.42 -15.92
N THR A 415 10.03 -24.49 -16.32
CA THR A 415 11.47 -24.69 -16.47
C THR A 415 12.24 -23.92 -15.39
N PRO A 416 13.40 -24.43 -14.93
CA PRO A 416 14.29 -23.70 -14.04
C PRO A 416 14.83 -22.42 -14.64
#